data_AF-A0A7D8YQ01-F1
#
_entry.id   AF-A0A7D8YQ01-F1
#
_cell.length_a   1.000
_cell.length_b   1.000
_cell.length_c   1.000
_cell.angle_alpha   90.00
_cell.angle_beta   90.00
_cell.angle_gamma   90.00
#
_symmetry.space_group_name_H-M   'P 1'
#
loop_
_entity.id
_entity.type
_entity.pdbx_description
1 polymer ?
#
loop_
_entity_poly.entity_id
_entity_poly.type
_entity_poly.pdbx_seq_one_letter_code
_entity_poly.pdbx_strand_id
1 'polypeptide(L)'
;MSSSTALLPKNKKDEHPIFLRVCHSPWMSIGQKTLVGLRGLTAIYMAVSLTMILHYDVDVNKHGWSTLFEPPNIAYFTLTLHQWIAATWTFMHLHYPHHRSGTQTASTRFQRFLSPPRQQESTKNKTWFSIFYFAAVTFPHVTTLIHWTILVPQDQVTIPADKIFGEDWFRDFFVVNKYAIVSLISLIEVFVYSSIRRPSPPTAQIAGISFLSALYVGWAYAGHEITGRYVYFFLDHRTVGPANSAGAIAAFVASANALFGFNLGVTALREYLAQKSEQLLKNNGYTSLPQ
;
A
#
# COMPACT_ATOMS: atom_id res chain seq x y z
N MET A 1 2.68 37.48 -6.68
CA MET A 1 3.72 36.43 -6.56
C MET A 1 3.62 35.87 -5.15
N SER A 2 3.00 34.70 -5.01
CA SER A 2 2.70 34.12 -3.68
C SER A 2 3.94 33.36 -3.21
N SER A 3 4.60 33.87 -2.18
CA SER A 3 5.67 33.19 -1.46
C SER A 3 5.13 31.89 -0.88
N SER A 4 5.70 30.77 -1.31
CA SER A 4 5.42 29.44 -0.77
C SER A 4 6.32 29.22 0.43
N THR A 5 6.07 29.96 1.51
CA THR A 5 6.83 29.81 2.75
C THR A 5 6.67 28.39 3.29
N ALA A 6 7.68 27.55 3.06
CA ALA A 6 7.79 26.26 3.72
C ALA A 6 8.17 26.53 5.19
N LEU A 7 7.27 26.19 6.11
CA LEU A 7 7.53 26.18 7.54
C LEU A 7 8.62 25.14 7.86
N LEU A 8 9.89 25.54 7.76
CA LEU A 8 11.01 24.81 8.36
C LEU A 8 10.82 24.78 9.87
N PRO A 9 10.89 23.61 10.53
CA PRO A 9 10.62 23.61 11.94
C PRO A 9 11.86 23.14 12.75
N LYS A 10 12.01 23.87 13.86
CA LYS A 10 13.06 23.79 14.88
C LYS A 10 12.81 22.54 15.70
N ASN A 11 13.59 21.49 15.44
CA ASN A 11 13.93 20.43 16.39
C ASN A 11 12.80 20.06 17.40
N LYS A 12 11.72 19.42 16.93
CA LYS A 12 10.82 18.62 17.77
C LYS A 12 10.26 17.45 16.95
N LYS A 13 10.22 16.26 17.55
CA LYS A 13 9.99 14.95 16.90
C LYS A 13 8.67 14.78 16.09
N ASP A 14 7.79 15.78 15.95
CA ASP A 14 6.44 15.65 15.37
C ASP A 14 5.97 16.84 14.49
N GLU A 15 6.79 17.35 13.58
CA GLU A 15 6.41 18.61 12.90
C GLU A 15 5.44 18.48 11.70
N HIS A 16 5.20 17.27 11.15
CA HIS A 16 4.16 17.06 10.14
C HIS A 16 3.29 15.82 10.42
N PRO A 17 1.95 15.93 10.32
CA PRO A 17 1.05 14.79 10.50
C PRO A 17 1.24 13.78 9.37
N ILE A 18 0.95 12.50 9.66
CA ILE A 18 1.09 11.39 8.71
C ILE A 18 0.37 11.64 7.37
N PHE A 19 -0.78 12.32 7.41
CA PHE A 19 -1.57 12.70 6.25
C PHE A 19 -0.90 13.72 5.34
N LEU A 20 -0.03 14.58 5.88
CA LEU A 20 0.75 15.52 5.06
C LEU A 20 1.95 14.80 4.46
N ARG A 21 2.57 13.89 5.22
CA ARG A 21 3.75 13.15 4.78
C ARG A 21 3.47 12.22 3.59
N VAL A 22 2.28 11.64 3.50
CA VAL A 22 1.92 10.84 2.32
C VAL A 22 1.86 11.71 1.05
N CYS A 23 1.60 13.01 1.20
CA CYS A 23 1.53 13.98 0.09
C CYS A 23 2.91 14.51 -0.34
N HIS A 24 3.99 14.08 0.30
CA HIS A 24 5.35 14.54 0.01
C HIS A 24 6.30 13.38 -0.17
N SER A 25 7.15 13.52 -1.19
CA SER A 25 8.29 12.65 -1.43
C SER A 25 9.41 12.96 -0.43
N PRO A 26 10.17 11.95 0.03
CA PRO A 26 11.36 12.16 0.84
C PRO A 26 12.56 12.63 0.01
N TRP A 27 12.48 12.58 -1.32
CA TRP A 27 13.56 12.94 -2.23
C TRP A 27 13.44 14.38 -2.72
N MET A 28 14.48 15.18 -2.51
CA MET A 28 14.56 16.57 -2.96
C MET A 28 14.49 16.73 -4.49
N SER A 29 14.87 15.69 -5.25
CA SER A 29 14.79 15.67 -6.71
C SER A 29 13.36 15.58 -7.24
N ILE A 30 12.39 15.16 -6.40
CA ILE A 30 10.99 14.99 -6.79
C ILE A 30 10.18 16.17 -6.26
N GLY A 31 9.96 17.16 -7.12
CA GLY A 31 9.07 18.29 -6.80
C GLY A 31 7.61 17.87 -6.68
N GLN A 32 6.80 18.70 -6.00
CA GLN A 32 5.38 18.42 -5.74
C GLN A 32 4.56 18.16 -7.00
N LYS A 33 4.80 18.92 -8.09
CA LYS A 33 4.11 18.72 -9.38
C LYS A 33 4.41 17.36 -10.00
N THR A 34 5.68 16.97 -9.98
CA THR A 34 6.13 15.66 -10.46
C THR A 34 5.50 14.54 -9.63
N LEU A 35 5.47 14.69 -8.31
CA LEU A 35 4.85 13.72 -7.41
C LEU A 35 3.34 13.53 -7.68
N VAL A 36 2.60 14.61 -7.93
CA VAL A 36 1.19 14.53 -8.33
C VAL A 36 1.04 13.72 -9.62
N GLY A 37 1.86 14.01 -10.63
CA GLY A 37 1.85 13.27 -11.90
C GLY A 37 2.15 11.78 -11.73
N LEU A 38 3.21 11.44 -10.96
CA LEU A 38 3.60 10.06 -10.68
C LEU A 38 2.52 9.30 -9.92
N ARG A 39 1.98 9.87 -8.83
CA ARG A 39 0.89 9.26 -8.06
C ARG A 39 -0.38 9.08 -8.90
N GLY A 40 -0.73 10.08 -9.71
CA GLY A 40 -1.89 9.99 -10.62
C GLY A 40 -1.72 8.88 -11.65
N LEU A 41 -0.55 8.77 -12.29
CA LEU A 41 -0.25 7.71 -13.24
C LEU A 41 -0.31 6.32 -12.58
N THR A 42 0.31 6.16 -11.41
CA THR A 42 0.26 4.91 -10.64
C THR A 42 -1.17 4.55 -10.22
N ALA A 43 -1.98 5.51 -9.76
CA ALA A 43 -3.37 5.27 -9.37
C ALA A 43 -4.24 4.83 -10.55
N ILE A 44 -4.08 5.47 -11.72
CA ILE A 44 -4.79 5.07 -12.95
C ILE A 44 -4.37 3.67 -13.39
N TYR A 45 -3.05 3.41 -13.44
CA TYR A 45 -2.51 2.09 -13.79
C TYR A 45 -3.10 1.01 -12.88
N MET A 46 -3.05 1.20 -11.57
CA MET A 46 -3.59 0.24 -10.60
C MET A 46 -5.10 0.02 -10.78
N ALA A 47 -5.89 1.04 -11.08
CA ALA A 47 -7.33 0.88 -11.32
C ALA A 47 -7.64 0.08 -12.60
N VAL A 48 -6.92 0.37 -13.69
CA VAL A 48 -7.06 -0.35 -14.96
C VAL A 48 -6.63 -1.81 -14.78
N SER A 49 -5.45 -2.04 -14.19
CA SER A 49 -4.93 -3.37 -13.92
C SER A 49 -5.83 -4.16 -12.97
N LEU A 50 -6.39 -3.54 -11.92
CA LEU A 50 -7.35 -4.20 -11.04
C LEU A 50 -8.58 -4.69 -11.82
N THR A 51 -9.14 -3.85 -12.70
CA THR A 51 -10.30 -4.21 -13.51
C THR A 51 -9.98 -5.39 -14.44
N MET A 52 -8.81 -5.35 -15.08
CA MET A 52 -8.31 -6.43 -15.94
C MET A 52 -8.08 -7.73 -15.17
N ILE A 53 -7.50 -7.66 -13.97
CA ILE A 53 -7.26 -8.81 -13.10
C ILE A 53 -8.58 -9.45 -12.67
N LEU A 54 -9.54 -8.63 -12.22
CA LEU A 54 -10.85 -9.13 -11.79
C LEU A 54 -11.62 -9.77 -12.96
N HIS A 55 -11.58 -9.16 -14.15
CA HIS A 55 -12.16 -9.74 -15.36
C HIS A 55 -11.52 -11.10 -15.69
N TYR A 56 -10.19 -11.18 -15.64
CA TYR A 56 -9.47 -12.44 -15.88
C TYR A 56 -9.88 -13.52 -14.86
N ASP A 57 -9.93 -13.19 -13.57
CA ASP A 57 -10.33 -14.15 -12.54
C ASP A 57 -11.78 -14.65 -12.70
N VAL A 58 -12.71 -13.73 -12.96
CA VAL A 58 -14.14 -14.06 -13.05
C VAL A 58 -14.45 -14.83 -14.33
N ASP A 59 -13.99 -14.34 -15.48
CA ASP A 59 -14.46 -14.83 -16.78
C ASP A 59 -13.51 -15.89 -17.37
N VAL A 60 -12.20 -15.75 -17.20
CA VAL A 60 -11.20 -16.69 -17.76
C VAL A 60 -10.93 -17.84 -16.79
N ASN A 61 -10.55 -17.53 -15.54
CA ASN A 61 -10.31 -18.55 -14.51
C ASN A 61 -11.59 -19.16 -13.95
N LYS A 62 -12.77 -18.59 -14.26
CA LYS A 62 -14.09 -19.03 -13.77
C LYS A 62 -14.17 -19.11 -12.24
N HIS A 63 -13.42 -18.25 -11.54
CA HIS A 63 -13.44 -18.19 -10.08
C HIS A 63 -14.75 -17.57 -9.54
N GLY A 64 -15.50 -16.83 -10.36
CA GLY A 64 -16.80 -16.26 -9.99
C GLY A 64 -16.73 -15.42 -8.72
N TRP A 65 -17.57 -15.74 -7.72
CA TRP A 65 -17.60 -15.05 -6.43
C TRP A 65 -16.35 -15.27 -5.59
N SER A 66 -15.58 -16.34 -5.81
CA SER A 66 -14.38 -16.62 -5.01
C SER A 66 -13.29 -15.56 -5.18
N THR A 67 -13.29 -14.85 -6.31
CA THR A 67 -12.41 -13.72 -6.63
C THR A 67 -12.39 -12.65 -5.53
N LEU A 68 -13.52 -12.40 -4.85
CA LEU A 68 -13.64 -11.38 -3.79
C LEU A 68 -13.04 -11.83 -2.44
N PHE A 69 -12.80 -13.13 -2.27
CA PHE A 69 -12.25 -13.69 -1.05
C PHE A 69 -10.75 -13.98 -1.17
N GLU A 70 -10.17 -13.79 -2.36
CA GLU A 70 -8.76 -14.03 -2.61
C GLU A 70 -7.85 -12.94 -1.99
N PRO A 71 -6.95 -13.27 -1.04
CA PRO A 71 -6.04 -12.29 -0.45
C PRO A 71 -5.22 -11.48 -1.45
N PRO A 72 -4.70 -12.04 -2.57
CA PRO A 72 -4.04 -11.25 -3.62
C PRO A 72 -4.93 -10.14 -4.20
N ASN A 73 -6.21 -10.42 -4.46
CA ASN A 73 -7.15 -9.43 -5.01
C ASN A 73 -7.47 -8.34 -3.99
N ILE A 74 -7.63 -8.71 -2.72
CA ILE A 74 -7.90 -7.73 -1.67
C ILE A 74 -6.65 -6.88 -1.38
N ALA A 75 -5.45 -7.47 -1.41
CA ALA A 75 -4.19 -6.73 -1.30
C ALA A 75 -4.03 -5.73 -2.47
N TYR A 76 -4.32 -6.16 -3.70
CA TYR A 76 -4.30 -5.31 -4.88
C TYR A 76 -5.31 -4.17 -4.76
N PHE A 77 -6.55 -4.46 -4.36
CA PHE A 77 -7.60 -3.47 -4.12
C PHE A 77 -7.20 -2.48 -3.03
N THR A 78 -6.66 -2.96 -1.90
CA THR A 78 -6.24 -2.11 -0.77
C THR A 78 -5.12 -1.15 -1.19
N LEU A 79 -4.13 -1.63 -1.93
CA LEU A 79 -3.07 -0.79 -2.48
C LEU A 79 -3.61 0.21 -3.50
N THR A 80 -4.53 -0.22 -4.38
CA THR A 80 -5.20 0.66 -5.35
C THR A 80 -5.95 1.79 -4.63
N LEU A 81 -6.73 1.46 -3.61
CA LEU A 81 -7.44 2.42 -2.78
C LEU A 81 -6.49 3.41 -2.12
N HIS A 82 -5.39 2.92 -1.53
CA HIS A 82 -4.35 3.78 -0.96
C HIS A 82 -3.75 4.74 -2.00
N GLN A 83 -3.44 4.25 -3.21
CA GLN A 83 -2.88 5.08 -4.28
C GLN A 83 -3.85 6.18 -4.72
N TRP A 84 -5.15 5.89 -4.80
CA TRP A 84 -6.17 6.90 -5.10
C TRP A 84 -6.32 7.94 -3.99
N ILE A 85 -6.34 7.50 -2.73
CA ILE A 85 -6.37 8.41 -1.57
C ILE A 85 -5.15 9.33 -1.61
N ALA A 86 -3.95 8.76 -1.76
CA ALA A 86 -2.71 9.51 -1.77
C ALA A 86 -2.59 10.44 -2.98
N ALA A 87 -2.99 10.01 -4.18
CA ALA A 87 -3.03 10.86 -5.37
C ALA A 87 -3.98 12.04 -5.19
N THR A 88 -5.20 11.78 -4.70
CA THR A 88 -6.20 12.82 -4.42
C THR A 88 -5.67 13.82 -3.39
N TRP A 89 -5.13 13.34 -2.28
CA TRP A 89 -4.60 14.22 -1.24
C TRP A 89 -3.40 15.03 -1.71
N THR A 90 -2.50 14.43 -2.49
CA THR A 90 -1.34 15.13 -3.07
C THR A 90 -1.77 16.22 -4.04
N PHE A 91 -2.76 15.92 -4.91
CA PHE A 91 -3.35 16.90 -5.83
C PHE A 91 -4.02 18.04 -5.08
N MET A 92 -4.87 17.72 -4.10
CA MET A 92 -5.56 18.71 -3.28
C MET A 92 -4.59 19.55 -2.46
N HIS A 93 -3.49 18.97 -1.97
CA HIS A 93 -2.46 19.69 -1.25
C HIS A 93 -1.72 20.70 -2.15
N LEU A 94 -1.47 20.35 -3.41
CA LEU A 94 -0.84 21.24 -4.39
C LEU A 94 -1.76 22.40 -4.81
N HIS A 95 -3.03 22.12 -5.10
CA HIS A 95 -3.95 23.10 -5.68
C HIS A 95 -4.77 23.89 -4.65
N TYR A 96 -5.03 23.31 -3.47
CA TYR A 96 -5.87 23.91 -2.42
C TYR A 96 -5.18 23.88 -1.04
N PRO A 97 -4.04 24.56 -0.86
CA PRO A 97 -3.22 24.46 0.36
C PRO A 97 -3.85 25.12 1.60
N HIS A 98 -4.80 26.06 1.44
CA HIS A 98 -5.41 26.80 2.55
C HIS A 98 -6.93 26.68 2.53
N HIS A 99 -7.49 26.11 3.59
CA HIS A 99 -8.93 26.19 3.84
C HIS A 99 -9.28 27.62 4.25
N ARG A 100 -9.74 28.45 3.30
CA ARG A 100 -10.31 29.77 3.63
C ARG A 100 -11.44 29.57 4.64
N SER A 101 -11.39 30.31 5.74
CA SER A 101 -12.49 30.51 6.68
C SER A 101 -13.60 31.31 5.99
N GLY A 102 -14.37 30.65 5.14
CA GLY A 102 -15.49 31.23 4.39
C GLY A 102 -16.74 30.38 4.54
N THR A 103 -17.87 30.93 4.10
CA THR A 103 -19.21 30.30 4.12
C THR A 103 -19.19 28.88 3.56
N GLN A 104 -19.82 27.94 4.27
CA GLN A 104 -19.84 26.53 3.90
C GLN A 104 -20.77 26.26 2.72
N THR A 105 -20.26 26.40 1.50
CA THR A 105 -20.93 25.98 0.25
C THR A 105 -20.70 24.48 0.01
N ALA A 106 -21.56 23.81 -0.76
CA ALA A 106 -21.38 22.41 -1.16
C ALA A 106 -19.98 22.12 -1.76
N SER A 107 -19.45 23.05 -2.57
CA SER A 107 -18.08 22.98 -3.11
C SER A 107 -17.00 22.93 -2.01
N THR A 108 -17.14 23.73 -0.96
CA THR A 108 -16.18 23.72 0.18
C THR A 108 -16.26 22.42 0.99
N ARG A 109 -17.44 21.78 1.07
CA ARG A 109 -17.60 20.46 1.69
C ARG A 109 -16.92 19.37 0.86
N PHE A 110 -17.12 19.39 -0.46
CA PHE A 110 -16.49 18.45 -1.38
C PHE A 110 -14.97 18.58 -1.38
N GLN A 111 -14.45 19.81 -1.43
CA GLN A 111 -13.01 20.07 -1.28
C GLN A 111 -12.47 19.54 0.04
N ARG A 112 -13.17 19.79 1.16
CA ARG A 112 -12.74 19.31 2.48
C ARG A 112 -12.74 17.78 2.61
N PHE A 113 -13.65 17.09 1.92
CA PHE A 113 -13.69 15.63 1.87
C PHE A 113 -12.50 15.04 1.10
N LEU A 114 -12.11 15.68 -0.01
CA LEU A 114 -10.98 15.25 -0.84
C LEU A 114 -9.61 15.72 -0.33
N SER A 115 -9.57 16.74 0.53
CA SER A 115 -8.33 17.21 1.14
C SER A 115 -7.82 16.23 2.21
N PRO A 116 -6.49 16.18 2.44
CA PRO A 116 -5.95 15.42 3.56
C PRO A 116 -6.56 15.91 4.89
N PRO A 117 -6.81 15.00 5.85
CA PRO A 117 -7.40 15.35 7.12
C PRO A 117 -6.62 16.46 7.86
N ARG A 118 -7.34 17.29 8.62
CA ARG A 118 -6.75 18.45 9.31
C ARG A 118 -5.59 18.03 10.21
N GLN A 119 -4.57 18.89 10.31
CA GLN A 119 -3.33 18.61 11.05
C GLN A 119 -3.53 18.26 12.54
N GLN A 120 -4.69 18.62 13.11
CA GLN A 120 -5.11 18.36 14.50
C GLN A 120 -6.06 17.15 14.66
N GLU A 121 -6.05 16.17 13.75
CA GLU A 121 -6.82 14.94 13.95
C GLU A 121 -6.39 14.20 15.23
N SER A 122 -7.36 13.55 15.88
CA SER A 122 -7.15 12.75 17.08
C SER A 122 -6.06 11.69 16.86
N THR A 123 -5.35 11.33 17.93
CA THR A 123 -4.29 10.29 17.89
C THR A 123 -4.80 8.98 17.29
N LYS A 124 -6.08 8.63 17.52
CA LYS A 124 -6.70 7.40 17.01
C LYS A 124 -6.76 7.36 15.48
N ASN A 125 -7.15 8.46 14.82
CA ASN A 125 -7.23 8.50 13.35
C ASN A 125 -5.85 8.38 12.71
N LYS A 126 -4.83 9.01 13.31
CA LYS A 126 -3.44 8.89 12.88
C LYS A 126 -2.95 7.44 12.98
N THR A 127 -3.27 6.76 14.07
CA THR A 127 -2.91 5.35 14.27
C THR A 127 -3.61 4.44 13.26
N TRP A 128 -4.92 4.61 13.06
CA TRP A 128 -5.67 3.81 12.07
C TRP A 128 -5.19 4.02 10.64
N PHE A 129 -4.93 5.28 10.23
CA PHE A 129 -4.36 5.55 8.92
C PHE A 129 -2.96 4.96 8.78
N SER A 130 -2.15 5.00 9.85
CA SER A 130 -0.84 4.34 9.85
C SER A 130 -0.97 2.83 9.67
N ILE A 131 -1.90 2.17 10.38
CA ILE A 131 -2.19 0.74 10.22
C ILE A 131 -2.63 0.45 8.78
N PHE A 132 -3.58 1.23 8.26
CA PHE A 132 -4.06 1.10 6.87
C PHE A 132 -2.93 1.25 5.85
N TYR A 133 -2.11 2.29 5.97
CA TYR A 133 -0.95 2.51 5.10
C TYR A 133 -0.02 1.30 5.13
N PHE A 134 0.40 0.85 6.32
CA PHE A 134 1.33 -0.27 6.42
C PHE A 134 0.70 -1.59 5.97
N ALA A 135 -0.59 -1.81 6.17
CA ALA A 135 -1.32 -2.93 5.61
C ALA A 135 -1.32 -2.91 4.07
N ALA A 136 -1.64 -1.76 3.47
CA ALA A 136 -1.70 -1.57 2.03
C ALA A 136 -0.36 -1.86 1.34
N VAL A 137 0.77 -1.53 1.97
CA VAL A 137 2.11 -1.80 1.43
C VAL A 137 2.67 -3.17 1.84
N THR A 138 2.20 -3.76 2.93
CA THR A 138 2.75 -5.06 3.41
C THR A 138 2.08 -6.26 2.75
N PHE A 139 0.75 -6.25 2.62
CA PHE A 139 0.04 -7.41 2.06
C PHE A 139 0.41 -7.77 0.61
N PRO A 140 0.70 -6.82 -0.28
CA PRO A 140 1.26 -7.15 -1.60
C PRO A 140 2.50 -8.03 -1.54
N HIS A 141 3.43 -7.76 -0.61
CA HIS A 141 4.62 -8.59 -0.44
C HIS A 141 4.29 -9.98 0.08
N VAL A 142 3.33 -10.07 1.02
CA VAL A 142 2.88 -11.35 1.60
C VAL A 142 2.31 -12.23 0.50
N THR A 143 1.41 -11.69 -0.32
CA THR A 143 0.75 -12.43 -1.40
C THR A 143 1.72 -12.80 -2.51
N THR A 144 2.66 -11.92 -2.85
CA THR A 144 3.77 -12.21 -3.78
C THR A 144 4.64 -13.34 -3.27
N LEU A 145 5.06 -13.29 -2.00
CA LEU A 145 5.91 -14.32 -1.41
C LEU A 145 5.19 -15.68 -1.41
N ILE A 146 3.96 -15.74 -0.89
CA ILE A 146 3.18 -16.97 -0.88
C ILE A 146 3.01 -17.55 -2.29
N HIS A 147 2.70 -16.71 -3.28
CA HIS A 147 2.53 -17.19 -4.65
C HIS A 147 3.82 -17.83 -5.19
N TRP A 148 4.93 -17.10 -5.18
CA TRP A 148 6.16 -17.56 -5.83
C TRP A 148 6.94 -18.60 -5.02
N THR A 149 6.86 -18.60 -3.69
CA THR A 149 7.66 -19.50 -2.85
C THR A 149 6.89 -20.70 -2.32
N ILE A 150 5.54 -20.66 -2.33
CA ILE A 150 4.71 -21.75 -1.80
C ILE A 150 3.82 -22.33 -2.90
N LEU A 151 3.01 -21.51 -3.57
CA LEU A 151 2.00 -22.02 -4.51
C LEU A 151 2.61 -22.54 -5.82
N VAL A 152 3.51 -21.76 -6.43
CA VAL A 152 4.17 -22.13 -7.69
C VAL A 152 4.99 -23.42 -7.55
N PRO A 153 5.87 -23.58 -6.53
CA PRO A 153 6.68 -24.79 -6.41
C PRO A 153 5.91 -26.06 -6.04
N GLN A 154 4.68 -25.93 -5.55
CA GLN A 154 3.83 -27.07 -5.15
C GLN A 154 2.72 -27.38 -6.16
N ASP A 155 2.74 -26.72 -7.33
CA ASP A 155 1.73 -26.83 -8.38
C ASP A 155 0.30 -26.59 -7.87
N GLN A 156 0.15 -25.72 -6.86
CA GLN A 156 -1.14 -25.32 -6.27
C GLN A 156 -1.65 -23.99 -6.84
N VAL A 157 -1.26 -23.67 -8.08
CA VAL A 157 -1.62 -22.43 -8.79
C VAL A 157 -2.69 -22.73 -9.86
N THR A 158 -3.59 -21.77 -10.10
CA THR A 158 -4.60 -21.87 -11.16
C THR A 158 -3.97 -21.99 -12.55
N ILE A 159 -2.81 -21.33 -12.75
CA ILE A 159 -2.04 -21.37 -14.00
C ILE A 159 -0.75 -22.14 -13.71
N PRO A 160 -0.54 -23.31 -14.34
CA PRO A 160 0.66 -24.12 -14.17
C PRO A 160 1.96 -23.35 -14.44
N ALA A 161 3.03 -23.67 -13.70
CA ALA A 161 4.29 -22.94 -13.74
C ALA A 161 4.94 -22.91 -15.12
N ASP A 162 4.84 -24.00 -15.88
CA ASP A 162 5.32 -24.17 -17.25
C ASP A 162 4.58 -23.27 -18.26
N LYS A 163 3.39 -22.81 -17.89
CA LYS A 163 2.54 -21.94 -18.71
C LYS A 163 2.47 -20.52 -18.19
N ILE A 164 3.27 -20.11 -17.20
CA ILE A 164 3.18 -18.74 -16.68
C ILE A 164 3.55 -17.70 -17.75
N PHE A 165 4.46 -18.04 -18.66
CA PHE A 165 4.99 -17.11 -19.66
C PHE A 165 4.90 -17.67 -21.08
N GLY A 166 4.58 -16.81 -22.05
CA GLY A 166 4.86 -17.06 -23.46
C GLY A 166 3.76 -17.73 -24.30
N GLU A 167 2.60 -18.11 -23.74
CA GLU A 167 1.46 -18.53 -24.59
C GLU A 167 0.44 -17.40 -24.84
N ASP A 168 0.17 -16.52 -23.87
CA ASP A 168 -0.81 -15.43 -24.01
C ASP A 168 -0.41 -14.18 -23.20
N TRP A 169 -0.39 -13.02 -23.87
CA TRP A 169 -0.01 -11.75 -23.26
C TRP A 169 -0.94 -11.36 -22.10
N PHE A 170 -2.23 -11.70 -22.16
CA PHE A 170 -3.19 -11.31 -21.14
C PHE A 170 -3.02 -12.15 -19.86
N ARG A 171 -2.65 -13.42 -20.02
CA ARG A 171 -2.28 -14.30 -18.92
C ARG A 171 -0.97 -13.87 -18.26
N ASP A 172 0.06 -13.59 -19.05
CA ASP A 172 1.34 -13.09 -18.55
C ASP A 172 1.13 -11.77 -17.79
N PHE A 173 0.32 -10.86 -18.35
CA PHE A 173 -0.09 -9.63 -17.68
C PHE A 173 -0.77 -9.91 -16.34
N PHE A 174 -1.74 -10.83 -16.29
CA PHE A 174 -2.46 -11.19 -15.07
C PHE A 174 -1.52 -11.69 -13.97
N VAL A 175 -0.68 -12.70 -14.27
CA VAL A 175 0.22 -13.29 -13.26
C VAL A 175 1.24 -12.27 -12.78
N VAL A 176 1.89 -11.56 -13.71
CA VAL A 176 2.93 -10.58 -13.39
C VAL A 176 2.35 -9.41 -12.60
N ASN A 177 1.18 -8.89 -12.97
CA ASN A 177 0.58 -7.78 -12.22
C ASN A 177 0.15 -8.20 -10.82
N LYS A 178 -0.63 -9.28 -10.73
CA LYS A 178 -1.24 -9.75 -9.48
C LYS A 178 -0.20 -10.20 -8.46
N TYR A 179 0.93 -10.76 -8.91
CA TYR A 179 1.92 -11.37 -8.01
C TYR A 179 3.32 -10.77 -8.06
N ALA A 180 3.64 -9.80 -8.91
CA ALA A 180 4.96 -9.15 -8.92
C ALA A 180 4.87 -7.62 -8.95
N ILE A 181 4.16 -7.03 -9.91
CA ILE A 181 4.12 -5.56 -10.06
C ILE A 181 3.44 -4.89 -8.87
N VAL A 182 2.39 -5.49 -8.30
CA VAL A 182 1.74 -4.95 -7.09
C VAL A 182 2.73 -4.80 -5.92
N SER A 183 3.64 -5.77 -5.75
CA SER A 183 4.70 -5.75 -4.75
C SER A 183 5.77 -4.71 -5.09
N LEU A 184 6.15 -4.59 -6.36
CA LEU A 184 7.08 -3.55 -6.80
C LEU A 184 6.52 -2.13 -6.59
N ILE A 185 5.26 -1.89 -6.92
CA ILE A 185 4.59 -0.60 -6.71
C ILE A 185 4.51 -0.28 -5.22
N SER A 186 4.26 -1.29 -4.38
CA SER A 186 4.33 -1.12 -2.93
C SER A 186 5.72 -0.67 -2.45
N LEU A 187 6.80 -1.27 -2.97
CA LEU A 187 8.16 -0.83 -2.67
C LEU A 187 8.41 0.62 -3.11
N ILE A 188 7.94 0.99 -4.31
CA ILE A 188 8.04 2.37 -4.82
C ILE A 188 7.25 3.33 -3.93
N GLU A 189 6.06 2.95 -3.44
CA GLU A 189 5.28 3.77 -2.51
C GLU A 189 6.07 4.06 -1.23
N VAL A 190 6.64 3.01 -0.62
CA VAL A 190 7.42 3.13 0.62
C VAL A 190 8.69 3.93 0.37
N PHE A 191 9.42 3.67 -0.71
CA PHE A 191 10.74 4.23 -0.92
C PHE A 191 10.73 5.60 -1.61
N VAL A 192 9.83 5.83 -2.56
CA VAL A 192 9.85 7.00 -3.47
C VAL A 192 8.73 7.99 -3.17
N TYR A 193 7.48 7.54 -3.04
CA TYR A 193 6.35 8.47 -3.03
C TYR A 193 5.99 9.02 -1.65
N SER A 194 6.14 8.21 -0.61
CA SER A 194 5.71 8.55 0.75
C SER A 194 6.89 8.98 1.62
N SER A 195 6.75 10.08 2.35
CA SER A 195 7.69 10.50 3.41
C SER A 195 7.24 10.10 4.82
N ILE A 196 6.25 9.19 4.92
CA ILE A 196 5.76 8.66 6.20
C ILE A 196 6.92 8.03 6.97
N ARG A 197 7.14 8.49 8.20
CA ARG A 197 8.20 7.97 9.08
C ARG A 197 7.78 6.69 9.79
N ARG A 198 8.78 5.97 10.29
CA ARG A 198 8.56 4.80 11.15
C ARG A 198 7.76 5.18 12.40
N PRO A 199 6.74 4.39 12.77
CA PRO A 199 6.04 4.58 14.03
C PRO A 199 6.97 4.21 15.21
N SER A 200 6.92 4.99 16.29
CA SER A 200 7.70 4.73 17.50
C SER A 200 6.84 4.98 18.75
N PRO A 201 6.44 3.93 19.50
CA PRO A 201 6.68 2.51 19.25
C PRO A 201 5.79 1.93 18.12
N PRO A 202 6.20 0.83 17.44
CA PRO A 202 5.44 0.19 16.36
C PRO A 202 4.35 -0.79 16.84
N THR A 203 4.06 -0.83 18.14
CA THR A 203 3.20 -1.86 18.77
C THR A 203 1.77 -1.87 18.22
N ALA A 204 1.19 -0.70 18.00
CA ALA A 204 -0.15 -0.58 17.43
C ALA A 204 -0.23 -1.12 15.99
N GLN A 205 0.83 -0.92 15.20
CA GLN A 205 0.92 -1.40 13.83
C GLN A 205 1.11 -2.91 13.77
N ILE A 206 1.95 -3.48 14.65
CA ILE A 206 2.10 -4.94 14.79
C ILE A 206 0.76 -5.57 15.16
N ALA A 207 0.07 -5.03 16.16
CA ALA A 207 -1.26 -5.52 16.57
C ALA A 207 -2.29 -5.37 15.45
N GLY A 208 -2.31 -4.22 14.77
CA GLY A 208 -3.21 -3.95 13.65
C GLY A 208 -3.00 -4.87 12.46
N ILE A 209 -1.74 -5.12 12.07
CA ILE A 209 -1.40 -6.04 10.97
C ILE A 209 -1.75 -7.48 11.35
N SER A 210 -1.46 -7.88 12.59
CA SER A 210 -1.83 -9.21 13.08
C SER A 210 -3.34 -9.42 13.07
N PHE A 211 -4.10 -8.42 13.53
CA PHE A 211 -5.56 -8.43 13.50
C PHE A 211 -6.10 -8.49 12.06
N LEU A 212 -5.57 -7.67 11.15
CA LEU A 212 -5.97 -7.67 9.74
C LEU A 212 -5.62 -8.99 9.05
N SER A 213 -4.47 -9.60 9.36
CA SER A 213 -4.11 -10.93 8.85
C SER A 213 -5.07 -12.00 9.32
N ALA A 214 -5.46 -11.99 10.61
CA ALA A 214 -6.47 -12.91 11.12
C ALA A 214 -7.83 -12.68 10.47
N LEU A 215 -8.21 -11.41 10.25
CA LEU A 215 -9.44 -11.05 9.55
C LEU A 215 -9.42 -11.54 8.10
N TYR A 216 -8.29 -11.45 7.41
CA TYR A 216 -8.12 -12.01 6.06
C TYR A 216 -8.34 -13.51 6.01
N VAL A 217 -7.74 -14.24 6.95
CA VAL A 217 -7.94 -15.69 7.04
C VAL A 217 -9.40 -16.01 7.33
N GLY A 218 -10.04 -15.31 8.26
CA GLY A 218 -11.47 -15.45 8.54
C GLY A 218 -12.35 -15.14 7.31
N TRP A 219 -11.99 -14.12 6.55
CA TRP A 219 -12.67 -13.78 5.29
C TRP A 219 -12.49 -14.87 4.23
N ALA A 220 -11.31 -15.48 4.12
CA ALA A 220 -11.07 -16.61 3.23
C ALA A 220 -11.91 -17.85 3.63
N TYR A 221 -12.08 -18.11 4.93
CA TYR A 221 -13.00 -19.16 5.40
C TYR A 221 -14.47 -18.83 5.07
N ALA A 222 -14.91 -17.58 5.25
CA ALA A 222 -16.25 -17.16 4.83
C ALA A 222 -16.45 -17.35 3.31
N GLY A 223 -15.43 -17.07 2.51
CA GLY A 223 -15.41 -17.35 1.09
C GLY A 223 -15.56 -18.83 0.76
N HIS A 224 -14.93 -19.71 1.54
CA HIS A 224 -15.11 -21.16 1.39
C HIS A 224 -16.57 -21.59 1.61
N GLU A 225 -17.23 -21.09 2.64
CA GLU A 225 -18.64 -21.42 2.90
C GLU A 225 -19.58 -21.00 1.75
N ILE A 226 -19.26 -19.90 1.07
CA ILE A 226 -20.07 -19.37 -0.03
C ILE A 226 -19.76 -20.06 -1.36
N THR A 227 -18.49 -20.41 -1.60
CA THR A 227 -18.00 -20.85 -2.93
C THR A 227 -17.60 -22.32 -2.98
N GLY A 228 -17.55 -22.99 -1.83
CA GLY A 228 -17.11 -24.38 -1.69
C GLY A 228 -15.60 -24.57 -1.87
N ARG A 229 -14.82 -23.51 -2.10
CA ARG A 229 -13.39 -23.60 -2.45
C ARG A 229 -12.51 -22.90 -1.42
N TYR A 230 -11.47 -23.58 -0.97
CA TYR A 230 -10.42 -22.94 -0.18
C TYR A 230 -9.52 -22.11 -1.08
N VAL A 231 -9.27 -20.86 -0.70
CA VAL A 231 -8.39 -19.96 -1.47
C VAL A 231 -6.94 -20.45 -1.45
N TYR A 232 -6.49 -20.96 -0.32
CA TYR A 232 -5.18 -21.60 -0.18
C TYR A 232 -5.36 -23.03 0.27
N PHE A 233 -4.64 -23.96 -0.36
CA PHE A 233 -4.73 -25.39 -0.05
C PHE A 233 -4.40 -25.68 1.44
N PHE A 234 -3.48 -24.92 2.05
CA PHE A 234 -3.09 -25.11 3.45
C PHE A 234 -4.16 -24.66 4.47
N LEU A 235 -5.22 -23.97 4.04
CA LEU A 235 -6.37 -23.64 4.88
C LEU A 235 -7.37 -24.81 4.99
N ASP A 236 -7.25 -25.80 4.10
CA ASP A 236 -8.09 -26.99 4.11
C ASP A 236 -7.62 -27.98 5.18
N HIS A 237 -8.15 -27.81 6.39
CA HIS A 237 -7.88 -28.67 7.53
C HIS A 237 -8.23 -30.15 7.30
N ARG A 238 -9.03 -30.50 6.28
CA ARG A 238 -9.37 -31.89 5.96
C ARG A 238 -8.29 -32.57 5.13
N THR A 239 -7.60 -31.83 4.27
CA THR A 239 -6.53 -32.38 3.42
C THR A 239 -5.17 -32.31 4.11
N VAL A 240 -4.82 -31.16 4.71
CA VAL A 240 -3.52 -31.00 5.38
C VAL A 240 -3.53 -31.37 6.86
N GLY A 241 -4.70 -31.56 7.46
CA GLY A 241 -4.87 -31.82 8.89
C GLY A 241 -4.97 -30.54 9.74
N PRO A 242 -5.66 -30.58 10.89
CA PRO A 242 -5.99 -29.39 11.68
C PRO A 242 -4.75 -28.71 12.29
N ALA A 243 -3.75 -29.49 12.72
CA ALA A 243 -2.52 -28.94 13.29
C ALA A 243 -1.69 -28.18 12.23
N ASN A 244 -1.58 -28.72 11.02
CA ASN A 244 -0.84 -28.08 9.93
C ASN A 244 -1.56 -26.83 9.43
N SER A 245 -2.90 -26.87 9.34
CA SER A 245 -3.69 -25.69 8.97
C SER A 245 -3.56 -24.57 9.99
N ALA A 246 -3.65 -24.88 11.29
CA ALA A 246 -3.40 -23.91 12.36
C ALA A 246 -1.97 -23.33 12.31
N GLY A 247 -0.98 -24.19 12.05
CA GLY A 247 0.41 -23.77 11.84
C GLY A 247 0.58 -22.84 10.65
N ALA A 248 -0.11 -23.10 9.53
CA ALA A 248 -0.08 -22.27 8.33
C ALA A 248 -0.73 -20.90 8.57
N ILE A 249 -1.82 -20.84 9.34
CA ILE A 249 -2.44 -19.56 9.76
C ILE A 249 -1.47 -18.76 10.63
N ALA A 250 -0.82 -19.40 11.60
CA ALA A 250 0.19 -18.74 12.43
C ALA A 250 1.38 -18.23 11.58
N ALA A 251 1.84 -19.03 10.60
CA ALA A 251 2.89 -18.64 9.67
C ALA A 251 2.47 -17.48 8.76
N PHE A 252 1.20 -17.41 8.34
CA PHE A 252 0.65 -16.29 7.58
C PHE A 252 0.68 -14.98 8.40
N VAL A 253 0.25 -15.02 9.67
CA VAL A 253 0.31 -13.86 10.56
C VAL A 253 1.75 -13.45 10.85
N ALA A 254 2.64 -14.42 11.07
CA ALA A 254 4.06 -14.17 11.32
C ALA A 254 4.75 -13.56 10.09
N SER A 255 4.50 -14.09 8.89
CA SER A 255 5.08 -13.57 7.64
C SER A 255 4.59 -12.15 7.33
N ALA A 256 3.32 -11.82 7.59
CA ALA A 256 2.83 -10.45 7.48
C ALA A 256 3.58 -9.48 8.40
N ASN A 257 3.84 -9.86 9.65
CA ASN A 257 4.62 -9.02 10.56
C ASN A 257 6.11 -8.96 10.20
N ALA A 258 6.68 -10.05 9.66
CA ALA A 258 8.06 -10.06 9.17
C ALA A 258 8.22 -9.09 7.98
N LEU A 259 7.29 -9.11 7.03
CA LEU A 259 7.29 -8.22 5.87
C LEU A 259 6.95 -6.77 6.24
N PHE A 260 6.17 -6.56 7.30
CA PHE A 260 6.05 -5.24 7.91
C PHE A 260 7.39 -4.75 8.48
N GLY A 261 8.13 -5.61 9.18
CA GLY A 261 9.49 -5.33 9.64
C GLY A 261 10.44 -4.98 8.49
N PHE A 262 10.34 -5.70 7.37
CA PHE A 262 11.05 -5.37 6.13
C PHE A 262 10.68 -3.95 5.64
N ASN A 263 9.40 -3.60 5.57
CA ASN A 263 8.94 -2.25 5.20
C ASN A 263 9.44 -1.16 6.15
N LEU A 264 9.54 -1.44 7.46
CA LEU A 264 10.18 -0.53 8.41
C LEU A 264 11.68 -0.38 8.12
N GLY A 265 12.37 -1.45 7.73
CA GLY A 265 13.76 -1.42 7.30
C GLY A 265 13.97 -0.57 6.05
N VAL A 266 13.14 -0.75 5.02
CA VAL A 266 13.16 0.08 3.81
C VAL A 266 12.88 1.55 4.14
N THR A 267 11.91 1.82 5.03
CA THR A 267 11.61 3.17 5.52
C THR A 267 12.81 3.79 6.23
N ALA A 268 13.51 3.02 7.08
CA ALA A 268 14.73 3.47 7.78
C ALA A 268 15.85 3.81 6.80
N LEU A 269 16.08 2.94 5.82
CA LEU A 269 17.09 3.15 4.78
C LEU A 269 16.80 4.41 3.98
N ARG A 270 15.55 4.59 3.56
CA ARG A 270 15.08 5.79 2.86
C ARG A 270 15.28 7.06 3.68
N GLU A 271 14.91 7.05 4.97
CA GLU A 271 15.14 8.17 5.89
C GLU A 271 16.63 8.55 5.95
N TYR A 272 17.51 7.56 6.09
CA TYR A 272 18.96 7.76 6.14
C TYR A 272 19.51 8.33 4.83
N LEU A 273 19.12 7.76 3.69
CA LEU A 273 19.57 8.21 2.37
C LEU A 273 19.07 9.61 2.03
N ALA A 274 17.81 9.92 2.35
CA ALA A 274 17.24 11.26 2.16
C ALA A 274 18.04 12.31 2.97
N GLN A 275 18.29 12.06 4.25
CA GLN A 275 19.11 12.94 5.09
C GLN A 275 20.53 13.12 4.56
N LYS A 276 21.18 12.03 4.13
CA LYS A 276 22.53 12.09 3.56
C LYS A 276 22.57 12.91 2.27
N SER A 277 21.58 12.74 1.39
CA SER A 277 21.49 13.52 0.15
C SER A 277 21.28 15.01 0.42
N GLU A 278 20.46 15.37 1.40
CA GLU A 278 20.25 16.76 1.81
C GLU A 278 21.54 17.39 2.34
N GLN A 279 22.31 16.66 3.16
CA GLN A 279 23.60 17.12 3.67
C GLN A 279 24.63 17.33 2.56
N LEU A 280 24.73 16.42 1.60
CA LEU A 280 25.66 16.54 0.47
C LEU A 280 25.34 17.76 -0.40
N LEU A 281 24.06 18.03 -0.65
CA LEU A 281 23.63 19.21 -1.41
C LEU A 281 23.96 20.51 -0.68
N LYS A 282 23.71 20.57 0.64
CA LYS A 282 24.09 21.70 1.49
C LYS A 282 25.60 21.95 1.48
N ASN A 283 26.40 20.89 1.54
CA ASN A 283 27.87 20.99 1.49
C ASN A 283 28.40 21.45 0.12
N ASN A 284 27.69 21.15 -0.96
CA ASN A 284 28.05 21.56 -2.33
C ASN A 284 27.56 22.97 -2.69
N GLY A 285 27.17 23.79 -1.72
CA GLY A 285 26.75 25.18 -1.95
C GLY A 285 25.38 25.32 -2.60
N TYR A 286 24.63 24.22 -2.79
CA TYR A 286 23.21 24.29 -3.08
C TYR A 286 22.47 24.59 -1.78
N THR A 287 22.53 25.86 -1.36
CA THR A 287 21.46 26.40 -0.53
C THR A 287 20.19 26.29 -1.34
N SER A 288 19.20 25.59 -0.80
CA SER A 288 17.84 25.63 -1.33
C SER A 288 17.52 27.08 -1.68
N LEU A 289 17.19 27.36 -2.94
CA LEU A 289 16.58 28.63 -3.34
C LEU A 289 15.57 29.01 -2.26
N PRO A 290 15.51 30.28 -1.82
CA PRO A 290 14.57 30.69 -0.78
C PRO A 290 13.18 30.22 -1.21
N GLN A 291 12.66 29.22 -0.48
CA GLN A 291 11.39 28.56 -0.74
C GLN A 291 10.25 29.42 -0.19
#